data_AF-A0A645FXL5-F1
#
_entry.id   AF-A0A645FXL5-F1
#
_cell.length_a   1.000
_cell.length_b   1.000
_cell.length_c   1.000
_cell.angle_alpha   90.00
_cell.angle_beta   90.00
_cell.angle_gamma   90.00
#
_symmetry.space_group_name_H-M   'P 1'
#
loop_
_entity.id
_entity.type
_entity.pdbx_description
1 polymer ?
#
loop_
_entity_poly.entity_id
_entity_poly.type
_entity_poly.pdbx_seq_one_letter_code
_entity_poly.pdbx_strand_id
1 'polypeptide(L)'
;MVTMFILNLGFFLNAGFDQVFNFTNDSVNSVIDILDTYIYRLGLVNGQYSLATAVGVLKGIIGVLLVLITHFISKKLTGEGVW
;
A
#
# COMPACT_ATOMS: atom_id res chain seq x y z
N MET A 1 16.63 13.84 6.67
CA MET A 1 15.37 14.18 5.96
C MET A 1 14.91 13.08 5.02
N VAL A 2 15.79 12.43 4.26
CA VAL A 2 15.39 11.39 3.30
C VAL A 2 14.96 10.07 3.96
N THR A 3 15.50 9.73 5.13
CA THR A 3 15.03 8.61 5.96
C THR A 3 13.56 8.76 6.39
N MET A 4 13.11 9.97 6.70
CA MET A 4 11.69 10.25 7.02
C MET A 4 10.79 10.10 5.79
N PHE A 5 11.30 10.38 4.59
CA PHE A 5 10.55 10.19 3.34
C PHE A 5 10.30 8.69 3.06
N ILE A 6 11.29 7.84 3.32
CA ILE A 6 11.18 6.38 3.15
C ILE A 6 10.20 5.77 4.17
N LEU A 7 10.23 6.23 5.42
CA LEU A 7 9.27 5.82 6.46
C LEU A 7 7.82 6.25 6.11
N ASN A 8 7.63 7.45 5.55
CA ASN A 8 6.31 7.92 5.10
C ASN A 8 5.78 7.13 3.89
N LEU A 9 6.65 6.56 3.06
CA LEU A 9 6.26 5.73 1.92
C LEU A 9 5.56 4.43 2.34
N GLY A 10 5.98 3.85 3.47
CA GLY A 10 5.28 2.71 4.08
C GLY A 10 3.86 3.06 4.57
N PHE A 11 3.67 4.31 5.00
CA PHE A 11 2.35 4.86 5.34
C PHE A 11 1.48 5.04 4.09
N PHE A 12 2.05 5.46 2.95
CA PHE A 12 1.30 5.61 1.70
C PHE A 12 0.71 4.29 1.19
N LEU A 13 1.42 3.18 1.41
CA LEU A 13 0.95 1.83 1.09
C LEU A 13 -0.15 1.34 2.05
N ASN A 14 -0.29 1.93 3.23
CA ASN A 14 -1.35 1.63 4.20
C ASN A 14 -2.27 2.84 4.30
N ALA A 15 -3.14 3.01 3.31
CA ALA A 15 -4.04 4.17 3.16
C ALA A 15 -5.20 4.22 4.17
N GLY A 16 -5.02 3.71 5.39
CA GLY A 16 -6.03 3.76 6.44
C GLY A 16 -7.19 2.80 6.22
N PHE A 17 -6.89 1.50 6.04
CA PHE A 17 -7.89 0.44 5.86
C PHE A 17 -9.06 0.56 6.83
N ASP A 18 -8.77 0.69 8.13
CA ASP A 18 -9.81 0.76 9.16
C ASP A 18 -10.75 1.95 8.94
N GLN A 19 -10.22 3.10 8.54
CA GLN A 19 -11.02 4.29 8.27
C GLN A 19 -11.92 4.07 7.05
N VAL A 20 -11.34 3.63 5.93
CA VAL A 20 -12.09 3.41 4.69
C VAL A 20 -13.16 2.32 4.86
N PHE A 21 -12.81 1.25 5.57
CA PHE A 21 -13.73 0.15 5.83
C PHE A 21 -14.92 0.59 6.68
N ASN A 22 -14.69 1.37 7.75
CA ASN A 22 -15.77 1.84 8.62
C ASN A 22 -16.68 2.91 7.97
N PHE A 23 -16.14 3.76 7.09
CA PHE A 23 -16.93 4.78 6.38
C PHE A 23 -17.57 4.27 5.08
N THR A 24 -17.33 3.02 4.70
CA THR A 24 -17.93 2.41 3.51
C THR A 24 -19.44 2.28 3.67
N ASN A 25 -20.19 2.81 2.70
CA ASN A 25 -21.63 2.62 2.53
C ASN A 25 -22.00 2.64 1.05
N ASP A 26 -23.22 2.22 0.70
CA ASP A 26 -23.68 2.10 -0.69
C ASP A 26 -23.60 3.40 -1.50
N SER A 27 -23.68 4.57 -0.86
CA SER A 27 -23.57 5.87 -1.53
C SER A 27 -22.14 6.28 -1.86
N VAL A 28 -21.14 5.79 -1.12
CA VAL A 28 -19.72 6.20 -1.28
C VAL A 28 -18.81 5.09 -1.79
N ASN A 29 -19.30 3.86 -1.90
CA ASN A 29 -18.54 2.68 -2.31
C ASN A 29 -17.80 2.87 -3.65
N SER A 30 -18.39 3.62 -4.59
CA SER A 30 -17.80 3.90 -5.90
C SER A 30 -16.56 4.80 -5.88
N VAL A 31 -16.30 5.54 -4.79
CA VAL A 31 -15.22 6.54 -4.70
C VAL A 31 -14.26 6.26 -3.54
N ILE A 32 -14.76 5.65 -2.46
CA ILE A 32 -13.98 5.47 -1.23
C ILE A 32 -13.07 4.24 -1.27
N ASP A 33 -13.29 3.30 -2.20
CA ASP A 33 -12.61 2.00 -2.19
C ASP A 33 -11.10 2.14 -2.45
N ILE A 34 -10.31 1.51 -1.57
CA ILE A 34 -8.85 1.40 -1.71
C ILE A 34 -8.46 -0.04 -2.03
N LEU A 35 -7.21 -0.23 -2.47
CA LEU A 35 -6.70 -1.56 -2.83
C LEU A 35 -6.89 -2.59 -1.70
N ASP A 36 -6.73 -2.19 -0.44
CA ASP A 36 -6.86 -3.08 0.72
C ASP A 36 -8.30 -3.50 1.01
N THR A 37 -9.26 -2.59 0.89
CA THR A 37 -10.68 -2.90 1.04
C THR A 37 -11.22 -3.73 -0.12
N TYR A 38 -10.67 -3.53 -1.32
CA TYR A 38 -10.94 -4.38 -2.47
C TYR A 38 -10.41 -5.82 -2.27
N ILE A 39 -9.15 -5.99 -1.86
CA ILE A 39 -8.55 -7.31 -1.56
C ILE A 39 -9.35 -8.01 -0.45
N TYR A 40 -9.72 -7.28 0.60
CA TYR A 40 -10.57 -7.79 1.68
C TYR A 40 -11.90 -8.34 1.14
N ARG A 41 -12.59 -7.57 0.31
CA ARG A 41 -13.88 -7.97 -0.28
C ARG A 41 -13.73 -9.21 -1.15
N LEU A 42 -12.67 -9.26 -1.94
CA LEU A 42 -12.41 -10.37 -2.85
C LEU A 42 -12.04 -11.66 -2.10
N GLY A 43 -11.21 -11.56 -1.08
CA GLY A 43 -10.73 -12.72 -0.31
C GLY A 43 -11.74 -13.21 0.71
N LEU A 44 -12.20 -12.32 1.60
CA LEU A 44 -13.01 -12.68 2.76
C LEU A 44 -14.51 -12.67 2.46
N VAL A 45 -15.01 -11.74 1.63
CA VAL A 45 -16.45 -11.66 1.31
C VAL A 45 -16.83 -12.59 0.17
N ASN A 46 -16.05 -12.60 -0.92
CA ASN A 46 -16.31 -13.45 -2.09
C ASN A 46 -15.64 -14.84 -2.03
N GLY A 47 -14.87 -15.13 -0.98
CA GLY A 47 -14.18 -16.41 -0.78
C GLY A 47 -13.03 -16.69 -1.75
N GLN A 48 -12.55 -15.69 -2.51
CA GLN A 48 -11.48 -15.85 -3.49
C GLN A 48 -10.10 -15.66 -2.86
N TYR A 49 -9.77 -16.51 -1.87
CA TYR A 49 -8.53 -16.40 -1.10
C TYR A 49 -7.27 -16.41 -1.97
N SER A 50 -7.20 -17.29 -2.97
CA SER A 50 -6.05 -17.39 -3.89
C SER A 50 -5.76 -16.07 -4.60
N LEU A 51 -6.82 -15.40 -5.09
CA LEU A 51 -6.67 -14.17 -5.86
C LEU A 51 -6.38 -12.99 -4.94
N ALA A 52 -7.03 -12.92 -3.78
CA ALA A 52 -6.73 -11.93 -2.76
C ALA A 52 -5.28 -12.01 -2.25
N THR A 53 -4.77 -13.22 -1.99
CA THR A 53 -3.37 -13.43 -1.59
C THR A 53 -2.42 -13.04 -2.73
N ALA A 54 -2.69 -13.42 -3.97
CA ALA A 54 -1.85 -13.06 -5.11
C ALA A 54 -1.74 -11.54 -5.29
N VAL A 55 -2.85 -10.81 -5.18
CA VAL A 55 -2.88 -9.34 -5.27
C VAL A 55 -2.19 -8.71 -4.06
N GLY A 56 -2.36 -9.25 -2.86
CA GLY A 56 -1.64 -8.81 -1.66
C GLY A 56 -0.12 -8.96 -1.77
N VAL A 57 0.36 -10.08 -2.32
CA VAL A 57 1.78 -10.30 -2.60
C VAL A 57 2.30 -9.32 -3.65
N LEU A 58 1.53 -9.08 -4.71
CA LEU A 58 1.88 -8.08 -5.73
C LEU A 58 2.02 -6.68 -5.14
N LYS A 59 1.09 -6.27 -4.26
CA LYS A 59 1.17 -5.02 -3.49
C LYS A 59 2.48 -4.96 -2.70
N GLY A 60 2.87 -6.04 -2.02
CA GLY A 60 4.13 -6.13 -1.29
C GLY A 60 5.35 -5.95 -2.19
N ILE A 61 5.38 -6.59 -3.37
CA ILE A 61 6.46 -6.44 -4.35
C ILE A 61 6.59 -4.99 -4.83
N ILE A 62 5.46 -4.35 -5.14
CA ILE A 62 5.42 -2.93 -5.55
C ILE A 62 5.97 -2.05 -4.41
N GLY A 63 5.63 -2.36 -3.16
CA GLY A 63 6.15 -1.64 -2.00
C GLY A 63 7.67 -1.77 -1.84
N VAL A 64 8.22 -2.97 -2.00
CA VAL A 64 9.68 -3.18 -1.97
C VAL A 64 10.37 -2.44 -3.12
N LEU A 65 9.81 -2.49 -4.32
CA LEU A 65 10.32 -1.74 -5.48
C LEU A 65 10.34 -0.23 -5.21
N LEU A 66 9.27 0.32 -4.65
CA LEU A 66 9.21 1.74 -4.27
C LEU A 66 10.30 2.09 -3.27
N VAL A 67 10.47 1.30 -2.21
CA VAL A 67 11.51 1.52 -1.20
C VAL A 67 12.91 1.48 -1.82
N LEU A 68 13.18 0.50 -2.70
CA LEU A 68 14.46 0.40 -3.40
C LEU A 68 14.71 1.61 -4.29
N ILE A 69 13.72 2.01 -5.10
CA ILE A 69 13.82 3.20 -5.97
C ILE A 69 14.11 4.44 -5.12
N THR A 70 13.38 4.63 -4.03
CA THR A 70 13.59 5.75 -3.12
C THR A 70 14.97 5.71 -2.47
N HIS A 71 15.47 4.53 -2.08
CA HIS A 71 16.83 4.38 -1.57
C HIS A 71 17.88 4.79 -2.61
N PHE A 72 17.74 4.34 -3.86
CA PHE A 72 18.67 4.71 -4.94
C PHE A 72 18.64 6.21 -5.25
N ILE A 73 17.44 6.80 -5.31
CA ILE A 73 17.27 8.24 -5.54
C ILE A 73 17.87 9.04 -4.38
N SER A 74 17.63 8.62 -3.13
CA SER A 74 18.22 9.20 -1.92
C SER A 74 19.74 9.21 -2.00
N LYS A 75 20.34 8.06 -2.28
CA LYS A 75 21.80 7.90 -2.34
C LYS A 75 22.42 8.79 -3.42
N LYS A 76 21.73 8.99 -4.55
CA LYS A 76 22.21 9.83 -5.65
C LYS A 76 22.09 11.33 -5.38
N LEU A 77 21.07 11.77 -4.64
CA LEU A 77 20.82 13.18 -4.34
C LEU A 77 21.57 13.68 -3.10
N THR A 78 21.74 12.82 -2.09
CA THR A 78 22.23 13.23 -0.77
C THR A 78 23.57 12.60 -0.41
N GLY A 79 24.08 11.66 -1.22
CA GLY A 79 25.37 10.99 -0.98
C GLY A 79 25.33 9.95 0.15
N GLU A 80 24.39 10.08 1.08
CA GLU A 80 24.12 9.10 2.14
C GLU A 80 22.95 8.19 1.74
N GLY A 81 23.19 6.88 1.81
CA GLY A 81 22.16 5.87 1.72
C GLY A 81 21.40 5.76 3.05
N VAL A 82 20.35 4.94 3.05
CA VAL A 82 19.66 4.51 4.29
C VAL A 82 20.59 3.66 5.17
N TRP A 83 21.74 3.27 4.63
CA TRP A 83 22.83 2.49 5.22
C TRP A 83 24.15 3.11 4.79
#